data_AF-A0A1B9NRZ0-F1
#
_entry.id   AF-A0A1B9NRZ0-F1
#
_cell.length_a   1.000
_cell.length_b   1.000
_cell.length_c   1.000
_cell.angle_alpha   90.00
_cell.angle_beta   90.00
_cell.angle_gamma   90.00
#
_symmetry.space_group_name_H-M   'P 1'
#
loop_
_entity.id
_entity.type
_entity.pdbx_description
1 polymer ?
#
loop_
_entity_poly.entity_id
_entity_poly.type
_entity_poly.pdbx_seq_one_letter_code
_entity_poly.pdbx_strand_id
1 'polypeptide(L)'
;MERSEQLTDSLYDFIYIDTHKSKILLAQIESNGIITQIKNRYEQQETSESKAVLNTVIGFEKNRDNSNTESTEQSFDTALSVHLRLLHKLSEQQRINKNINKSKVGDIILFTGLVEIFDISTIKQLITSGSLDRLKKDKHWKEIAGFIKVIPATVQFTFKDENENRAWMTLPDHNLLMPSSELLLKYGNGLEGVWSVIGILDSLPGEVNRGFVENRKYIADLGDISNHFKAMVGKHRENFGITPLMIFRQIG
;
A
#
# COMPACT_ATOMS: atom_id res chain seq x y z
N MET A 1 -31.22 15.25 3.62
CA MET A 1 -30.16 16.27 3.62
C MET A 1 -29.10 15.83 4.62
N GLU A 2 -28.54 14.62 4.51
CA GLU A 2 -27.54 14.17 3.52
C GLU A 2 -26.30 15.08 3.50
N ARG A 3 -25.37 14.72 4.38
CA ARG A 3 -24.05 15.30 4.57
C ARG A 3 -23.09 14.62 3.59
N SER A 4 -23.05 15.13 2.36
CA SER A 4 -22.13 14.71 1.31
C SER A 4 -21.07 15.80 1.09
N GLU A 5 -20.21 16.06 2.08
CA GLU A 5 -19.11 17.02 1.98
C GLU A 5 -18.18 16.88 3.19
N GLN A 6 -17.35 15.82 3.24
CA GLN A 6 -16.30 15.67 4.26
C GLN A 6 -15.06 14.94 3.72
N LEU A 7 -14.49 15.45 2.63
CA LEU A 7 -13.15 15.03 2.18
C LEU A 7 -12.15 16.19 2.06
N THR A 8 -12.51 17.41 2.51
CA THR A 8 -11.67 18.62 2.37
C THR A 8 -11.28 19.32 3.68
N ASP A 9 -11.71 18.87 4.86
CA ASP A 9 -11.51 19.61 6.12
C ASP A 9 -10.46 19.01 7.08
N SER A 10 -9.79 17.93 6.69
CA SER A 10 -8.83 17.25 7.58
C SER A 10 -7.53 16.94 6.87
N LEU A 11 -6.43 17.27 7.55
CA LEU A 11 -5.09 16.92 7.10
C LEU A 11 -4.75 15.50 7.57
N TYR A 12 -3.99 14.77 6.75
CA TYR A 12 -3.59 13.40 7.05
C TYR A 12 -2.08 13.26 6.97
N ASP A 13 -1.53 12.53 7.95
CA ASP A 13 -0.14 12.10 8.02
C ASP A 13 -0.06 10.67 7.48
N PHE A 14 0.70 10.46 6.41
CA PHE A 14 0.84 9.16 5.74
C PHE A 14 2.18 8.54 6.06
N ILE A 15 2.21 7.21 6.22
CA ILE A 15 3.46 6.45 6.42
C ILE A 15 3.67 5.35 5.39
N TYR A 16 2.62 4.97 4.67
CA TYR A 16 2.67 3.98 3.61
C TYR A 16 1.68 4.33 2.50
N ILE A 17 2.13 4.20 1.25
CA ILE A 17 1.33 4.47 0.04
C ILE A 17 1.73 3.49 -1.08
N ASP A 18 0.81 2.64 -1.53
CA ASP A 18 1.00 1.75 -2.69
C ASP A 18 0.56 2.44 -3.99
N THR A 19 1.46 3.27 -4.54
CA THR A 19 1.21 4.04 -5.77
C THR A 19 0.85 3.19 -6.96
N HIS A 20 1.45 2.01 -7.08
CA HIS A 20 1.20 1.15 -8.21
C HIS A 20 -0.21 0.54 -8.17
N LYS A 21 -0.61 -0.05 -7.03
CA LYS A 21 -1.96 -0.63 -6.88
C LYS A 21 -3.04 0.42 -6.93
N SER A 22 -2.80 1.60 -6.34
CA SER A 22 -3.79 2.68 -6.38
C SER A 22 -4.05 3.16 -7.80
N LYS A 23 -3.03 3.24 -8.67
CA LYS A 23 -3.23 3.48 -10.11
C LYS A 23 -4.11 2.39 -10.73
N ILE A 24 -3.75 1.12 -10.57
CA ILE A 24 -4.50 -0.01 -11.16
C ILE A 24 -5.98 0.03 -10.75
N LEU A 25 -6.27 0.22 -9.47
CA LEU A 25 -7.65 0.30 -8.97
C LEU A 25 -8.39 1.52 -9.52
N LEU A 26 -7.73 2.68 -9.59
CA LEU A 26 -8.33 3.88 -10.14
C LEU A 26 -8.69 3.70 -11.64
N ALA A 27 -7.82 3.05 -12.43
CA ALA A 27 -8.12 2.71 -13.84
C ALA A 27 -9.37 1.84 -14.00
N GLN A 28 -9.66 0.97 -13.03
CA GLN A 28 -10.82 0.09 -13.09
C GLN A 28 -12.11 0.82 -12.70
N ILE A 29 -12.01 1.84 -11.84
CA ILE A 29 -13.15 2.65 -11.40
C ILE A 29 -13.48 3.73 -12.43
N GLU A 30 -12.47 4.28 -13.10
CA GLU A 30 -12.64 5.37 -14.08
C GLU A 30 -12.71 4.83 -15.50
N SER A 31 -13.89 4.92 -16.12
CA SER A 31 -14.14 4.48 -17.50
C SER A 31 -13.31 5.20 -18.57
N ASN A 32 -12.74 6.37 -18.23
CA ASN A 32 -12.10 7.27 -19.20
C ASN A 32 -10.55 7.20 -19.16
N GLY A 33 -9.98 6.23 -18.44
CA GLY A 33 -8.54 6.09 -18.25
C GLY A 33 -7.97 7.01 -17.15
N ILE A 34 -6.77 6.69 -16.65
CA ILE A 34 -6.11 7.47 -15.61
C ILE A 34 -5.34 8.62 -16.26
N ILE A 35 -5.60 9.86 -15.83
CA ILE A 35 -4.71 10.98 -16.12
C ILE A 35 -3.44 10.79 -15.28
N THR A 36 -2.40 10.23 -15.88
CA THR A 36 -1.10 9.97 -15.23
C THR A 36 -0.18 11.19 -15.23
N GLN A 37 -0.49 12.21 -16.04
CA GLN A 37 0.24 13.46 -16.14
C GLN A 37 -0.74 14.61 -16.42
N ILE A 38 -0.68 15.66 -15.61
CA ILE A 38 -1.35 16.94 -15.92
C ILE A 38 -0.28 17.85 -16.51
N LYS A 39 -0.41 18.16 -17.81
CA LYS A 39 0.46 19.11 -18.50
C LYS A 39 -0.27 20.45 -18.59
N ASN A 40 0.05 21.38 -17.69
CA ASN A 40 -0.45 22.74 -17.79
C ASN A 40 0.34 23.46 -18.87
N ARG A 41 -0.35 23.89 -19.94
CA ARG A 41 0.22 24.78 -20.95
C ARG A 41 -0.27 26.19 -20.66
N TYR A 42 0.63 27.06 -20.21
CA TYR A 42 0.36 28.49 -20.13
C TYR A 42 0.63 29.10 -21.52
N GLU A 43 -0.43 29.44 -22.26
CA GLU A 43 -0.33 30.27 -23.46
C GLU A 43 -0.62 31.72 -23.06
N GLN A 44 0.42 32.57 -23.01
CA GLN A 44 0.22 34.02 -22.96
C GLN A 44 -0.18 34.49 -24.36
N GLN A 45 -1.49 34.67 -24.55
CA GLN A 45 -2.04 35.22 -25.78
C GLN A 45 -2.14 36.75 -25.61
N GLU A 46 -1.18 37.49 -26.15
CA GLU A 46 -1.41 38.91 -26.43
C GLU A 46 -2.51 38.99 -27.48
N THR A 47 -3.65 39.56 -27.08
CA THR A 47 -4.81 39.77 -27.94
C THR A 47 -4.47 40.77 -29.03
N SER A 48 -4.49 40.33 -30.28
CA SER A 48 -4.85 41.18 -31.42
C SER A 48 -5.99 40.51 -32.16
N GLU A 49 -7.09 41.23 -32.24
CA GLU A 49 -8.33 40.83 -32.89
C GLU A 49 -8.08 40.37 -34.33
N SER A 50 -8.55 39.18 -34.71
CA SER A 50 -9.21 38.97 -36.02
C SER A 50 -9.83 37.58 -36.14
N LYS A 51 -11.04 37.58 -36.69
CA LYS A 51 -11.96 36.46 -36.91
C LYS A 51 -11.37 35.41 -37.87
N ALA A 52 -11.39 34.13 -37.49
CA ALA A 52 -11.80 33.00 -38.35
C ALA A 52 -11.62 31.67 -37.61
N VAL A 53 -12.73 30.93 -37.50
CA VAL A 53 -12.79 29.53 -37.07
C VAL A 53 -12.24 28.65 -38.20
N LEU A 54 -11.27 27.76 -37.94
CA LEU A 54 -11.16 26.44 -38.59
C LEU A 54 -10.10 25.56 -37.92
N ASN A 55 -10.58 24.50 -37.29
CA ASN A 55 -9.82 23.32 -36.86
C ASN A 55 -9.28 22.58 -38.10
N THR A 56 -7.98 22.23 -38.12
CA THR A 56 -7.48 21.09 -38.91
C THR A 56 -6.28 20.47 -38.20
N VAL A 57 -6.48 19.20 -37.87
CA VAL A 57 -5.49 18.22 -37.43
C VAL A 57 -4.74 17.72 -38.67
N ILE A 58 -3.52 17.20 -38.46
CA ILE A 58 -2.67 16.42 -39.38
C ILE A 58 -1.66 17.25 -40.19
N GLY A 59 -0.37 16.89 -40.05
CA GLY A 59 0.61 17.07 -41.13
C GLY A 59 1.99 17.52 -40.68
N PHE A 60 2.95 16.60 -40.76
CA PHE A 60 4.38 16.90 -40.81
C PHE A 60 4.68 17.99 -41.85
N GLU A 61 5.28 19.11 -41.46
CA GLU A 61 6.16 19.86 -42.37
C GLU A 61 7.21 20.68 -41.62
N LYS A 62 8.46 20.43 -42.01
CA LYS A 62 9.66 21.09 -41.55
C LYS A 62 9.68 22.50 -42.15
N ASN A 63 9.55 23.54 -41.33
CA ASN A 63 10.12 24.84 -41.63
C ASN A 63 10.59 25.56 -40.36
N ARG A 64 11.75 26.18 -40.53
CA ARG A 64 12.61 26.76 -39.51
C ARG A 64 12.26 28.24 -39.44
N ASP A 65 11.53 28.65 -38.41
CA ASP A 65 11.36 30.06 -38.05
C ASP A 65 11.62 30.25 -36.55
N ASN A 66 12.46 31.24 -36.25
CA ASN A 66 12.79 31.69 -34.91
C ASN A 66 11.55 32.34 -34.27
N SER A 67 10.77 31.57 -33.53
CA SER A 67 9.94 32.11 -32.45
C SER A 67 10.47 31.53 -31.14
N ASN A 68 11.01 32.40 -30.28
CA ASN A 68 11.27 32.03 -28.90
C ASN A 68 9.93 31.92 -28.18
N THR A 69 9.26 30.79 -28.35
CA THR A 69 8.19 30.36 -27.45
C THR A 69 8.86 29.76 -26.22
N GLU A 70 8.93 30.57 -25.17
CA GLU A 70 9.32 30.08 -23.85
C GLU A 70 8.15 29.27 -23.28
N SER A 71 8.07 28.00 -23.68
CA SER A 71 7.09 27.06 -23.14
C SER A 71 7.60 26.54 -21.79
N THR A 72 7.12 27.09 -20.69
CA THR A 72 7.38 26.52 -19.36
C THR A 72 6.50 25.30 -19.19
N GLU A 73 7.06 24.11 -19.44
CA GLU A 73 6.40 22.84 -19.12
C GLU A 73 6.58 22.54 -17.62
N GLN A 74 5.50 22.63 -16.85
CA GLN A 74 5.47 22.13 -15.47
C GLN A 74 4.90 20.71 -15.45
N SER A 75 5.76 19.72 -15.18
CA SER A 75 5.33 18.36 -14.87
C SER A 75 5.12 18.22 -13.37
N PHE A 76 3.88 18.02 -12.93
CA PHE A 76 3.58 17.73 -11.52
C PHE A 76 3.68 16.23 -11.25
N ASP A 77 4.37 15.84 -10.18
CA ASP A 77 4.32 14.47 -9.68
C ASP A 77 2.93 14.22 -9.07
N THR A 78 2.12 13.41 -9.75
CA THR A 78 0.72 13.15 -9.40
C THR A 78 0.56 12.05 -8.36
N ALA A 79 1.63 11.47 -7.81
CA ALA A 79 1.55 10.29 -6.94
C ALA A 79 0.54 10.49 -5.80
N LEU A 80 0.63 11.57 -5.01
CA LEU A 80 -0.30 11.82 -3.92
C LEU A 80 -1.73 12.11 -4.41
N SER A 81 -1.87 12.85 -5.52
CA SER A 81 -3.19 13.15 -6.10
C SER A 81 -3.95 11.90 -6.57
N VAL A 82 -3.24 10.86 -7.03
CA VAL A 82 -3.86 9.59 -7.43
C VAL A 82 -4.53 8.90 -6.24
N HIS A 83 -3.87 8.90 -5.08
CA HIS A 83 -4.39 8.24 -3.87
C HIS A 83 -5.59 8.95 -3.30
N LEU A 84 -5.53 10.28 -3.21
CA LEU A 84 -6.65 11.09 -2.73
C LEU A 84 -7.85 10.95 -3.68
N ARG A 85 -7.61 10.92 -5.00
CA ARG A 85 -8.66 10.67 -5.99
C ARG A 85 -9.26 9.27 -5.87
N LEU A 86 -8.43 8.24 -5.70
CA LEU A 86 -8.91 6.88 -5.44
C LEU A 86 -9.76 6.83 -4.18
N LEU A 87 -9.28 7.40 -3.08
CA LEU A 87 -10.00 7.45 -1.81
C LEU A 87 -11.36 8.15 -1.98
N HIS A 88 -11.38 9.29 -2.66
CA HIS A 88 -12.61 10.01 -2.97
C HIS A 88 -13.57 9.13 -3.77
N LYS A 89 -13.11 8.47 -4.84
CA LYS A 89 -13.96 7.60 -5.67
C LYS A 89 -14.49 6.39 -4.92
N LEU A 90 -13.67 5.76 -4.10
CA LEU A 90 -14.08 4.64 -3.25
C LEU A 90 -15.13 5.06 -2.21
N SER A 91 -14.97 6.25 -1.64
CA SER A 91 -15.93 6.84 -0.69
C SER A 91 -17.25 7.22 -1.37
N GLU A 92 -17.18 7.93 -2.51
CA GLU A 92 -18.33 8.36 -3.33
C GLU A 92 -19.20 7.16 -3.75
N GLN A 93 -18.58 6.04 -4.13
CA GLN A 93 -19.28 4.83 -4.53
C GLN A 93 -19.62 3.88 -3.36
N GLN A 94 -19.37 4.29 -2.11
CA GLN A 94 -19.62 3.49 -0.90
C GLN A 94 -18.96 2.10 -0.93
N ARG A 95 -17.77 1.99 -1.53
CA ARG A 95 -17.02 0.72 -1.69
C ARG A 95 -16.12 0.37 -0.51
N ILE A 96 -16.04 1.22 0.51
CA ILE A 96 -15.19 1.04 1.69
C ILE A 96 -16.02 0.43 2.82
N ASN A 97 -15.73 -0.80 3.20
CA ASN A 97 -16.34 -1.45 4.35
C ASN A 97 -15.58 -1.12 5.64
N LYS A 98 -16.30 -0.70 6.69
CA LYS A 98 -15.70 -0.35 8.00
C LYS A 98 -15.81 -1.48 9.02
N ASN A 99 -16.57 -2.53 8.72
CA ASN A 99 -16.76 -3.67 9.62
C ASN A 99 -16.05 -4.90 9.05
N ILE A 100 -14.83 -5.13 9.53
CA ILE A 100 -13.99 -6.23 9.05
C ILE A 100 -14.64 -7.61 9.29
N ASN A 101 -15.40 -7.78 10.38
CA ASN A 101 -16.08 -9.03 10.73
C ASN A 101 -17.22 -9.40 9.79
N LYS A 102 -17.78 -8.42 9.07
CA LYS A 102 -18.84 -8.62 8.07
C LYS A 102 -18.31 -8.58 6.63
N SER A 103 -17.00 -8.38 6.47
CA SER A 103 -16.36 -8.26 5.17
C SER A 103 -15.99 -9.62 4.59
N LYS A 104 -15.88 -9.70 3.27
CA LYS A 104 -15.43 -10.87 2.53
C LYS A 104 -14.04 -10.63 1.95
N VAL A 105 -13.33 -11.72 1.65
CA VAL A 105 -12.07 -11.64 0.89
C VAL A 105 -12.31 -10.89 -0.42
N GLY A 106 -11.46 -9.91 -0.72
CA GLY A 106 -11.57 -9.00 -1.85
C GLY A 106 -12.22 -7.65 -1.52
N ASP A 107 -12.90 -7.52 -0.38
CA ASP A 107 -13.49 -6.24 0.02
C ASP A 107 -12.40 -5.20 0.33
N ILE A 108 -12.66 -3.95 -0.09
CA ILE A 108 -11.86 -2.81 0.33
C ILE A 108 -12.36 -2.39 1.70
N ILE A 109 -11.46 -2.39 2.68
CA ILE A 109 -11.78 -2.09 4.06
C ILE A 109 -11.04 -0.86 4.57
N LEU A 110 -11.66 -0.16 5.51
CA LEU A 110 -11.02 0.79 6.40
C LEU A 110 -10.94 0.14 7.79
N PHE A 111 -9.73 -0.06 8.28
CA PHE A 111 -9.48 -0.59 9.63
C PHE A 111 -8.69 0.43 10.44
N THR A 112 -9.12 0.70 11.66
CA THR A 112 -8.56 1.76 12.51
C THR A 112 -8.20 1.18 13.87
N GLY A 113 -7.02 1.50 14.39
CA GLY A 113 -6.56 0.95 15.66
C GLY A 113 -5.13 1.34 16.04
N LEU A 114 -4.66 0.71 17.12
CA LEU A 114 -3.26 0.77 17.54
C LEU A 114 -2.40 -0.13 16.65
N VAL A 115 -1.14 0.21 16.45
CA VAL A 115 -0.27 -0.51 15.50
C VAL A 115 0.97 -1.05 16.21
N GLU A 116 1.18 -2.35 16.07
CA GLU A 116 2.43 -3.03 16.43
C GLU A 116 3.30 -3.18 15.18
N ILE A 117 4.60 -2.86 15.32
CA ILE A 117 5.60 -2.91 14.24
C ILE A 117 6.54 -4.09 14.47
N PHE A 118 6.82 -4.83 13.41
CA PHE A 118 7.80 -5.91 13.43
C PHE A 118 8.59 -5.96 12.13
N ASP A 119 9.92 -5.91 12.24
CA ASP A 119 10.81 -5.90 11.07
C ASP A 119 11.58 -7.22 10.94
N ILE A 120 11.39 -7.91 9.81
CA ILE A 120 12.11 -9.15 9.49
C ILE A 120 13.62 -8.90 9.41
N SER A 121 14.06 -7.71 8.99
CA SER A 121 15.47 -7.33 8.89
C SER A 121 16.17 -7.42 10.26
N THR A 122 15.50 -6.99 11.33
CA THR A 122 15.99 -7.08 12.70
C THR A 122 16.20 -8.54 13.11
N ILE A 123 15.24 -9.43 12.81
CA ILE A 123 15.40 -10.86 13.10
C ILE A 123 16.56 -11.47 12.33
N LYS A 124 16.70 -11.17 11.04
CA LYS A 124 17.84 -11.67 10.25
C LYS A 124 19.16 -11.30 10.91
N GLN A 125 19.32 -10.04 11.32
CA GLN A 125 20.52 -9.57 12.00
C GLN A 125 20.77 -10.34 13.29
N LEU A 126 19.73 -10.52 14.12
CA LEU A 126 19.81 -11.28 15.37
C LEU A 126 20.13 -12.78 15.17
N ILE A 127 19.67 -13.38 14.07
CA ILE A 127 20.04 -14.75 13.69
C ILE A 127 21.50 -14.81 13.29
N THR A 128 21.96 -13.85 12.48
CA THR A 128 23.35 -13.82 12.01
C THR A 128 24.35 -13.50 13.13
N SER A 129 23.96 -12.70 14.12
CA SER A 129 24.81 -12.38 15.28
C SER A 129 24.88 -13.53 16.30
N GLY A 130 24.04 -14.56 16.14
CA GLY A 130 23.97 -15.69 17.07
C GLY A 130 23.23 -15.39 18.38
N SER A 131 22.60 -14.22 18.51
CA SER A 131 21.96 -13.73 19.75
C SER A 131 20.64 -14.43 20.11
N LEU A 132 20.11 -15.29 19.23
CA LEU A 132 18.83 -16.00 19.41
C LEU A 132 18.98 -17.41 19.99
N ASP A 133 19.83 -17.59 21.01
CA ASP A 133 20.11 -18.90 21.62
C ASP A 133 18.86 -19.61 22.16
N ARG A 134 17.83 -18.86 22.56
CA ARG A 134 16.56 -19.41 23.06
C ARG A 134 15.72 -20.08 21.97
N LEU A 135 15.83 -19.64 20.72
CA LEU A 135 15.07 -20.19 19.58
C LEU A 135 15.74 -21.42 18.95
N LYS A 136 17.02 -21.69 19.28
CA LYS A 136 17.76 -22.88 18.83
C LYS A 136 17.22 -24.21 19.35
N LYS A 137 16.21 -24.21 20.21
CA LYS A 137 15.57 -25.41 20.76
C LYS A 137 14.53 -26.04 19.83
N ASP A 138 14.08 -25.34 18.80
CA ASP A 138 13.17 -25.90 17.80
C ASP A 138 13.90 -26.91 16.91
N LYS A 139 13.29 -28.08 16.69
CA LYS A 139 13.85 -29.16 15.85
C LYS A 139 14.10 -28.70 14.41
N HIS A 140 13.29 -27.77 13.91
CA HIS A 140 13.36 -27.22 12.55
C HIS A 140 14.08 -25.87 12.50
N TRP A 141 14.76 -25.45 13.58
CA TRP A 141 15.41 -24.13 13.66
C TRP A 141 16.41 -23.89 12.53
N LYS A 142 17.19 -24.91 12.13
CA LYS A 142 18.22 -24.74 11.08
C LYS A 142 17.59 -24.41 9.73
N GLU A 143 16.50 -25.10 9.40
CA GLU A 143 15.71 -24.90 8.19
C GLU A 143 15.02 -23.54 8.22
N ILE A 144 14.37 -23.19 9.34
CA ILE A 144 13.70 -21.90 9.53
C ILE A 144 14.70 -20.73 9.45
N ALA A 145 15.86 -20.84 10.11
CA ALA A 145 16.91 -19.84 10.07
C ALA A 145 17.52 -19.69 8.67
N GLY A 146 17.64 -20.80 7.92
CA GLY A 146 18.02 -20.77 6.50
C GLY A 146 16.98 -20.02 5.65
N PHE A 147 15.70 -20.27 5.89
CA PHE A 147 14.61 -19.63 5.17
C PHE A 147 14.51 -18.12 5.48
N ILE A 148 14.66 -17.71 6.76
CA ILE A 148 14.68 -16.29 7.15
C ILE A 148 15.76 -15.51 6.41
N LYS A 149 16.93 -16.12 6.14
CA LYS A 149 18.04 -15.45 5.45
C LYS A 149 17.74 -15.11 3.98
N VAL A 150 16.83 -15.82 3.33
CA VAL A 150 16.54 -15.65 1.89
C VAL A 150 15.30 -14.82 1.58
N ILE A 151 14.40 -14.65 2.57
CA ILE A 151 13.20 -13.82 2.39
C ILE A 151 13.62 -12.36 2.24
N PRO A 152 12.90 -11.51 1.49
CA PRO A 152 13.14 -10.06 1.48
C PRO A 152 13.05 -9.44 2.88
N ALA A 153 13.75 -8.33 3.12
CA ALA A 153 13.46 -7.53 4.31
C ALA A 153 12.09 -6.88 4.10
N THR A 154 11.17 -7.12 5.02
CA THR A 154 9.85 -6.49 5.01
C THR A 154 9.48 -6.11 6.43
N VAL A 155 8.79 -4.98 6.55
CA VAL A 155 8.14 -4.57 7.78
C VAL A 155 6.75 -5.18 7.82
N GLN A 156 6.31 -5.58 9.00
CA GLN A 156 4.99 -6.09 9.26
C GLN A 156 4.29 -5.19 10.25
N PHE A 157 3.05 -4.85 9.94
CA PHE A 157 2.18 -4.13 10.86
C PHE A 157 1.05 -5.05 11.32
N THR A 158 0.75 -4.99 12.61
CA THR A 158 -0.48 -5.58 13.17
C THR A 158 -1.29 -4.46 13.80
N PHE A 159 -2.44 -4.16 13.21
CA PHE A 159 -3.41 -3.27 13.80
C PHE A 159 -4.27 -4.04 14.80
N LYS A 160 -4.67 -3.36 15.88
CA LYS A 160 -5.65 -3.84 16.84
C LYS A 160 -6.72 -2.79 17.05
N ASP A 161 -7.98 -3.12 16.76
CA ASP A 161 -9.11 -2.23 17.01
C ASP A 161 -9.58 -2.31 18.47
N GLU A 162 -10.57 -1.48 18.81
CA GLU A 162 -11.20 -1.45 20.13
C GLU A 162 -11.96 -2.75 20.50
N ASN A 163 -12.30 -3.58 19.51
CA ASN A 163 -13.01 -4.84 19.69
C ASN A 163 -12.04 -6.03 19.74
N GLU A 164 -10.74 -5.77 19.90
CA GLU A 164 -9.65 -6.76 19.89
C GLU A 164 -9.51 -7.54 18.57
N ASN A 165 -10.14 -7.10 17.48
CA ASN A 165 -9.87 -7.64 16.16
C ASN A 165 -8.46 -7.23 15.75
N ARG A 166 -7.77 -8.14 15.05
CA ARG A 166 -6.39 -7.90 14.60
C ARG A 166 -6.27 -7.99 13.09
N ALA A 167 -5.65 -6.99 12.50
CA ALA A 167 -5.42 -6.88 11.07
C ALA A 167 -3.91 -6.85 10.80
N TRP A 168 -3.41 -7.90 10.16
CA TRP A 168 -1.99 -8.09 9.86
C TRP A 168 -1.69 -7.79 8.40
N MET A 169 -0.53 -7.20 8.14
CA MET A 169 -0.07 -6.87 6.80
C MET A 169 1.46 -6.81 6.73
N THR A 170 2.00 -6.96 5.51
CA THR A 170 3.39 -6.65 5.19
C THR A 170 3.48 -5.35 4.39
N LEU A 171 4.52 -4.57 4.64
CA LEU A 171 4.81 -3.31 3.98
C LEU A 171 6.12 -3.44 3.22
N PRO A 172 6.10 -3.44 1.88
CA PRO A 172 7.31 -3.32 1.08
C PRO A 172 8.00 -1.97 1.36
N ASP A 173 9.30 -2.00 1.63
CA ASP A 173 10.06 -0.79 2.01
C ASP A 173 9.97 0.34 0.97
N HIS A 174 9.83 0.03 -0.33
CA HIS A 174 9.72 1.03 -1.39
C HIS A 174 8.40 1.80 -1.40
N ASN A 175 7.38 1.34 -0.67
CA ASN A 175 6.09 2.02 -0.52
C ASN A 175 5.97 2.74 0.84
N LEU A 176 6.95 2.58 1.73
CA LEU A 176 7.02 3.36 2.96
C LEU A 176 7.46 4.79 2.66
N LEU A 177 6.86 5.77 3.33
CA LEU A 177 7.25 7.18 3.19
C LEU A 177 8.45 7.56 4.08
N MET A 178 8.88 6.65 4.95
CA MET A 178 10.12 6.75 5.69
C MET A 178 10.80 5.37 5.77
N PRO A 179 12.13 5.29 5.82
CA PRO A 179 12.83 4.02 5.95
C PRO A 179 12.35 3.20 7.15
N SER A 180 12.28 1.88 6.98
CA SER A 180 11.93 0.90 8.02
C SER A 180 12.78 1.05 9.29
N SER A 181 14.08 1.32 9.14
CA SER A 181 14.99 1.60 10.25
C SER A 181 14.61 2.86 11.04
N GLU A 182 14.09 3.89 10.36
CA GLU A 182 13.67 5.13 11.01
C GLU A 182 12.36 4.95 11.79
N LEU A 183 11.42 4.15 11.26
CA LEU A 183 10.21 3.76 11.98
C LEU A 183 10.55 3.12 13.32
N LEU A 184 11.48 2.15 13.32
CA LEU A 184 11.91 1.46 14.54
C LEU A 184 12.61 2.40 15.52
N LEU A 185 13.45 3.33 15.03
CA LEU A 185 14.14 4.28 15.89
C LEU A 185 13.21 5.31 16.52
N LYS A 186 12.16 5.74 15.80
CA LYS A 186 11.18 6.72 16.30
C LYS A 186 10.12 6.09 17.19
N TYR A 187 9.61 4.92 16.81
CA TYR A 187 8.40 4.35 17.40
C TYR A 187 8.66 3.02 18.12
N GLY A 188 9.86 2.46 18.04
CA GLY A 188 10.15 1.15 18.62
C GLY A 188 9.28 0.06 17.99
N ASN A 189 8.55 -0.67 18.83
CA ASN A 189 7.69 -1.78 18.42
C ASN A 189 6.21 -1.39 18.19
N GLY A 190 5.85 -0.11 18.25
CA GLY A 190 4.47 0.31 18.01
C GLY A 190 4.31 1.79 17.70
N LEU A 191 3.40 2.13 16.80
CA LEU A 191 3.12 3.52 16.46
C LEU A 191 2.28 4.17 17.55
N GLU A 192 2.67 5.39 17.95
CA GLU A 192 1.88 6.20 18.86
C GLU A 192 0.61 6.73 18.18
N GLY A 193 -0.48 6.72 18.94
CA GLY A 193 -1.80 7.20 18.50
C GLY A 193 -2.60 6.16 17.71
N VAL A 194 -3.75 6.60 17.20
CA VAL A 194 -4.66 5.77 16.42
C VAL A 194 -4.39 5.98 14.94
N TRP A 195 -4.08 4.90 14.24
CA TRP A 195 -3.82 4.90 12.80
C TRP A 195 -4.94 4.21 12.07
N SER A 196 -5.06 4.49 10.78
CA SER A 196 -6.00 3.86 9.87
C SER A 196 -5.28 3.27 8.67
N VAL A 197 -5.76 2.13 8.22
CA VAL A 197 -5.35 1.49 6.97
C VAL A 197 -6.55 1.37 6.06
N ILE A 198 -6.37 1.76 4.80
CA ILE A 198 -7.25 1.34 3.71
C ILE A 198 -6.52 0.26 2.93
N GLY A 199 -7.17 -0.87 2.74
CA GLY A 199 -6.57 -2.03 2.10
C GLY A 199 -7.60 -3.03 1.61
N ILE A 200 -7.12 -4.03 0.89
CA ILE A 200 -7.93 -5.15 0.40
C ILE A 200 -7.83 -6.28 1.43
N LEU A 201 -8.97 -6.78 1.89
CA LEU A 201 -9.04 -7.94 2.76
C LEU A 201 -8.65 -9.19 1.96
N ASP A 202 -7.50 -9.80 2.25
CA ASP A 202 -6.98 -10.94 1.47
C ASP A 202 -7.17 -12.30 2.14
N SER A 203 -7.41 -12.33 3.45
CA SER A 203 -7.60 -13.58 4.19
C SER A 203 -8.34 -13.38 5.51
N LEU A 204 -9.17 -14.35 5.88
CA LEU A 204 -9.97 -14.32 7.11
C LEU A 204 -9.29 -15.08 8.26
N PRO A 205 -9.67 -14.81 9.52
CA PRO A 205 -9.30 -15.64 10.66
C PRO A 205 -9.76 -17.08 10.49
N GLY A 206 -8.97 -18.03 10.99
CA GLY A 206 -9.31 -19.45 10.96
C GLY A 206 -9.24 -20.11 9.59
N GLU A 207 -8.96 -19.39 8.50
CA GLU A 207 -8.76 -20.01 7.19
C GLU A 207 -7.53 -20.91 7.19
N VAL A 208 -7.78 -22.21 7.23
CA VAL A 208 -6.79 -23.24 6.94
C VAL A 208 -6.61 -23.26 5.44
N ASN A 209 -5.40 -22.94 4.98
CA ASN A 209 -5.03 -23.04 3.57
C ASN A 209 -5.25 -24.50 3.14
N ARG A 210 -6.36 -24.78 2.44
CA ARG A 210 -6.62 -26.07 1.81
C ARG A 210 -5.77 -26.13 0.55
N GLY A 211 -4.46 -26.19 0.72
CA GLY A 211 -3.53 -26.37 -0.38
C GLY A 211 -3.87 -27.64 -1.16
N PHE A 212 -3.43 -27.70 -2.41
CA PHE A 212 -3.47 -28.94 -3.16
C PHE A 212 -2.65 -30.01 -2.43
N VAL A 213 -3.19 -31.22 -2.29
CA VAL A 213 -2.42 -32.35 -1.77
C VAL A 213 -1.29 -32.62 -2.75
N GLU A 214 -0.06 -32.40 -2.30
CA GLU A 214 1.13 -32.54 -3.12
C GLU A 214 1.73 -33.93 -2.94
N ASN A 215 1.74 -34.71 -4.02
CA ASN A 215 2.22 -36.10 -4.00
C ASN A 215 3.76 -36.18 -4.09
N ARG A 216 4.45 -35.07 -4.40
CA ARG A 216 5.92 -35.02 -4.42
C ARG A 216 6.45 -34.71 -3.01
N LYS A 217 7.08 -35.71 -2.38
CA LYS A 217 7.66 -35.62 -1.03
C LYS A 217 8.46 -34.34 -0.79
N TYR A 218 9.38 -33.97 -1.69
CA TYR A 218 10.21 -32.77 -1.51
C TYR A 218 9.40 -31.46 -1.48
N ILE A 219 8.30 -31.38 -2.23
CA ILE A 219 7.44 -30.19 -2.22
C ILE A 219 6.53 -30.19 -0.99
N ALA A 220 6.09 -31.36 -0.54
CA ALA A 220 5.38 -31.50 0.73
C ALA A 220 6.24 -31.05 1.93
N ASP A 221 7.50 -31.51 2.00
CA ASP A 221 8.46 -31.10 3.03
C ASP A 221 8.70 -29.57 3.01
N LEU A 222 8.78 -28.95 1.83
CA LEU A 222 8.87 -27.48 1.69
C LEU A 222 7.59 -26.78 2.17
N GLY A 223 6.42 -27.37 1.93
CA GLY A 223 5.14 -26.88 2.43
C GLY A 223 5.09 -26.87 3.96
N ASP A 224 5.59 -27.93 4.60
CA ASP A 224 5.68 -28.00 6.06
C ASP A 224 6.63 -26.95 6.63
N ILE A 225 7.80 -26.76 6.03
CA ILE A 225 8.74 -25.69 6.42
C ILE A 225 8.08 -24.31 6.26
N SER A 226 7.37 -24.06 5.15
CA SER A 226 6.65 -22.81 4.91
C SER A 226 5.56 -22.56 5.96
N ASN A 227 4.82 -23.60 6.35
CA ASN A 227 3.80 -23.51 7.40
C ASN A 227 4.40 -23.20 8.78
N HIS A 228 5.51 -23.84 9.15
CA HIS A 228 6.23 -23.53 10.39
C HIS A 228 6.77 -22.11 10.39
N PHE A 229 7.34 -21.67 9.27
CA PHE A 229 7.80 -20.30 9.11
C PHE A 229 6.65 -19.29 9.27
N LYS A 230 5.52 -19.53 8.59
CA LYS A 230 4.32 -18.70 8.73
C LYS A 230 3.84 -18.65 10.19
N ALA A 231 3.89 -19.75 10.92
CA ALA A 231 3.50 -19.79 12.34
C ALA A 231 4.42 -18.96 13.23
N MET A 232 5.70 -18.80 12.86
CA MET A 232 6.69 -18.08 13.66
C MET A 232 6.71 -16.58 13.39
N VAL A 233 6.65 -16.16 12.13
CA VAL A 233 6.83 -14.75 11.74
C VAL A 233 5.79 -14.25 10.73
N GLY A 234 4.79 -15.07 10.37
CA GLY A 234 3.74 -14.69 9.45
C GLY A 234 2.46 -14.25 10.16
N LYS A 235 1.38 -14.13 9.38
CA LYS A 235 0.03 -13.85 9.89
C LYS A 235 -0.44 -14.91 10.89
N HIS A 236 -0.78 -14.49 12.12
CA HIS A 236 -1.41 -15.35 13.11
C HIS A 236 -2.79 -15.83 12.65
N ARG A 237 -3.23 -17.02 13.09
CA ARG A 237 -4.49 -17.65 12.65
C ARG A 237 -5.74 -16.84 12.99
N GLU A 238 -5.71 -16.10 14.08
CA GLU A 238 -6.81 -15.25 14.54
C GLU A 238 -6.84 -13.87 13.88
N ASN A 239 -5.82 -13.52 13.08
CA ASN A 239 -5.74 -12.20 12.46
C ASN A 239 -6.36 -12.23 11.06
N PHE A 240 -7.02 -11.13 10.69
CA PHE A 240 -7.34 -10.78 9.31
C PHE A 240 -6.04 -10.46 8.56
N GLY A 241 -5.97 -10.82 7.28
CA GLY A 241 -4.88 -10.40 6.39
C GLY A 241 -5.33 -9.27 5.50
N ILE A 242 -4.52 -8.22 5.43
CA ILE A 242 -4.79 -7.05 4.61
C ILE A 242 -3.62 -6.79 3.70
N THR A 243 -3.93 -6.57 2.43
CA THR A 243 -3.01 -5.95 1.47
C THR A 243 -3.22 -4.42 1.52
N PRO A 244 -2.29 -3.65 2.10
CA PRO A 244 -2.50 -2.23 2.34
C PRO A 244 -2.37 -1.42 1.05
N LEU A 245 -3.24 -0.43 0.88
CA LEU A 245 -3.14 0.60 -0.15
C LEU A 245 -2.55 1.88 0.42
N MET A 246 -2.97 2.26 1.62
CA MET A 246 -2.47 3.45 2.32
C MET A 246 -2.62 3.29 3.83
N ILE A 247 -1.65 3.81 4.58
CA ILE A 247 -1.68 3.90 6.05
C ILE A 247 -1.46 5.34 6.45
N PHE A 248 -2.39 5.85 7.26
CA PHE A 248 -2.44 7.26 7.63
C PHE A 248 -3.13 7.47 8.98
N ARG A 249 -2.93 8.67 9.54
CA ARG A 249 -3.71 9.19 10.66
C ARG A 249 -4.18 10.60 10.36
N GLN A 250 -5.24 11.03 11.01
CA GLN A 250 -5.66 12.42 10.97
C GLN A 250 -4.67 13.29 11.78
N ILE A 251 -4.37 14.47 11.27
CA ILE A 251 -3.63 15.53 11.95
C ILE A 251 -4.66 16.53 12.46
N GLY A 252 -4.64 16.82 13.76
CA GLY A 252 -5.57 17.76 14.40
C GLY A 252 -6.77 17.04 14.99
#